data_AF-A0AAV1ZT23-F1
#
_entry.id   AF-A0AAV1ZT23-F1
#
_cell.length_a   1.000
_cell.length_b   1.000
_cell.length_c   1.000
_cell.angle_alpha   90.00
_cell.angle_beta   90.00
_cell.angle_gamma   90.00
#
_symmetry.space_group_name_H-M   'P 1'
#
loop_
_entity.id
_entity.type
_entity.pdbx_description
1 polymer ?
#
loop_
_entity_poly.entity_id
_entity_poly.type
_entity_poly.pdbx_seq_one_letter_code
_entity_poly.pdbx_strand_id
1 'polypeptide(L)'
;MSRLITWFSTAKGKIFTRTCVGITGISIFGIQIAVNGPLQENFKEMIQIYENGKPKPLSMKVKSLVNEVLAECNLEEKKKLKFFNVIGHDLYHTGGTNSPWGAMIGIPFFFEEPNNIRFSNLRIEGHENVDWIVDGQDLLDALTISDKAKKFGLMREIFSCNIWDVMDNIAISVGCFFFPGVFIRSMNARRDFLGKVPFRIRISFYFLCYGFGYVLYRCLKDPLKHITAEKYDKMAAAIGPEYLDGGIEFYKKAILQNKALRELLGPRGEKLYDKDGNENYFLLAPKLPLRKRLELLQNMKKTEMKTVPA
;
A
#
# COMPACT_ATOMS: atom_id res chain seq x y z
N MET A 1 -14.81 3.96 -42.90
CA MET A 1 -14.16 3.28 -41.75
C MET A 1 -12.67 3.27 -42.02
N SER A 2 -11.79 3.72 -41.09
CA SER A 2 -10.35 3.86 -41.38
C SER A 2 -9.71 2.49 -41.68
N ARG A 3 -8.70 2.44 -42.58
CA ARG A 3 -8.00 1.20 -42.98
C ARG A 3 -7.52 0.35 -41.80
N LEU A 4 -7.16 1.00 -40.69
CA LEU A 4 -6.75 0.36 -39.43
C LEU A 4 -7.87 -0.46 -38.78
N ILE A 5 -9.10 0.08 -38.75
CA ILE A 5 -10.25 -0.60 -38.12
C ILE A 5 -10.60 -1.87 -38.88
N THR A 6 -10.54 -1.82 -40.21
CA THR A 6 -10.82 -2.98 -41.07
C THR A 6 -9.77 -4.07 -40.92
N TRP A 7 -8.52 -3.72 -40.64
CA TRP A 7 -7.43 -4.68 -40.39
C TRP A 7 -7.65 -5.52 -39.13
N PHE A 8 -8.11 -4.93 -38.02
CA PHE A 8 -8.37 -5.67 -36.77
C PHE A 8 -9.50 -6.72 -36.89
N SER A 9 -10.31 -6.64 -37.93
CA SER A 9 -11.34 -7.64 -38.25
C SER A 9 -10.81 -8.82 -39.08
N THR A 10 -9.62 -8.71 -39.66
CA THR A 10 -8.97 -9.78 -40.44
C THR A 10 -8.43 -10.89 -39.53
N ALA A 11 -8.10 -12.06 -40.11
CA ALA A 11 -7.48 -13.17 -39.37
C ALA A 11 -6.15 -12.75 -38.71
N LYS A 12 -5.31 -11.98 -39.43
CA LYS A 12 -4.05 -11.43 -38.91
C LYS A 12 -4.28 -10.47 -37.73
N GLY A 13 -5.25 -9.56 -37.87
CA GLY A 13 -5.64 -8.64 -36.80
C GLY A 13 -6.16 -9.37 -35.55
N LYS A 14 -6.98 -10.41 -35.72
CA LYS A 14 -7.47 -11.25 -34.61
C LYS A 14 -6.35 -12.00 -33.90
N ILE A 15 -5.35 -12.51 -34.62
CA ILE A 15 -4.16 -13.15 -34.03
C ILE A 15 -3.35 -12.12 -33.23
N PHE A 16 -3.08 -10.95 -33.81
CA PHE A 16 -2.36 -9.87 -33.14
C PHE A 16 -3.02 -9.46 -31.82
N THR A 17 -4.34 -9.21 -31.81
CA THR A 17 -5.06 -8.85 -30.57
C THR A 17 -4.98 -9.95 -29.51
N ARG A 18 -5.02 -11.23 -29.90
CA ARG A 18 -4.85 -12.35 -28.95
C ARG A 18 -3.46 -12.34 -28.33
N THR A 19 -2.43 -12.13 -29.15
CA THR A 19 -1.05 -12.03 -28.69
C THR A 19 -0.88 -10.85 -27.74
N CYS A 20 -1.43 -9.67 -28.05
CA CYS A 20 -1.39 -8.51 -27.15
C CYS A 20 -2.03 -8.82 -25.80
N VAL A 21 -3.25 -9.38 -25.76
CA VAL A 21 -3.92 -9.72 -24.49
C VAL A 21 -3.12 -10.75 -23.69
N GLY A 22 -2.56 -11.76 -24.37
CA GLY A 22 -1.70 -12.77 -23.74
C GLY A 22 -0.43 -12.15 -23.13
N ILE A 23 0.26 -11.31 -23.90
CA ILE A 23 1.44 -10.58 -23.43
C ILE A 23 1.08 -9.70 -22.24
N THR A 24 0.01 -8.90 -22.31
CA THR A 24 -0.40 -8.03 -21.20
C THR A 24 -0.67 -8.83 -19.92
N GLY A 25 -1.34 -9.98 -20.00
CA GLY A 25 -1.56 -10.85 -18.85
C GLY A 25 -0.26 -11.35 -18.21
N ILE A 26 0.66 -11.85 -19.04
CA ILE A 26 1.98 -12.31 -18.59
C ILE A 26 2.81 -11.15 -18.03
N SER A 27 2.75 -9.96 -18.65
CA SER A 27 3.46 -8.78 -18.19
C SER A 27 2.97 -8.31 -16.83
N ILE A 28 1.66 -8.31 -16.55
CA ILE A 28 1.11 -7.94 -15.24
C ILE A 28 1.66 -8.88 -14.15
N PHE A 29 1.64 -10.19 -14.42
CA PHE A 29 2.20 -11.19 -13.52
C PHE A 29 3.71 -10.96 -13.30
N GLY A 30 4.47 -10.84 -14.40
CA GLY A 30 5.91 -10.65 -14.38
C GLY A 30 6.34 -9.39 -13.65
N ILE A 31 5.64 -8.27 -13.86
CA ILE A 31 5.93 -6.99 -13.17
C ILE A 31 5.70 -7.13 -11.66
N GLN A 32 4.58 -7.73 -11.22
CA GLN A 32 4.32 -7.85 -9.78
C GLN A 32 5.35 -8.76 -9.07
N ILE A 33 5.75 -9.86 -9.70
CA ILE A 33 6.83 -10.74 -9.20
C ILE A 33 8.17 -9.99 -9.19
N ALA A 34 8.50 -9.29 -10.28
CA ALA A 34 9.77 -8.61 -10.42
C ALA A 34 9.97 -7.53 -9.36
N VAL A 35 8.95 -6.68 -9.14
CA VAL A 35 8.95 -5.59 -8.14
C VAL A 35 9.09 -6.13 -6.72
N ASN A 36 8.44 -7.26 -6.42
CA ASN A 36 8.48 -7.90 -5.11
C ASN A 36 9.58 -8.97 -4.98
N GLY A 37 10.52 -9.03 -5.93
CA GLY A 37 11.61 -10.02 -5.93
C GLY A 37 12.91 -9.44 -6.49
N PRO A 38 13.30 -9.77 -7.74
CA PRO A 38 14.61 -9.41 -8.28
C PRO A 38 14.85 -7.90 -8.45
N LEU A 39 13.82 -7.07 -8.60
CA LEU A 39 13.95 -5.62 -8.80
C LEU A 39 13.77 -4.80 -7.51
N GLN A 40 13.68 -5.43 -6.34
CA GLN A 40 13.44 -4.71 -5.08
C GLN A 40 14.51 -3.63 -4.81
N GLU A 41 15.80 -3.90 -5.09
CA GLU A 41 16.87 -2.91 -4.88
C GLU A 41 16.74 -1.71 -5.84
N ASN A 42 16.37 -1.93 -7.11
CA ASN A 42 16.12 -0.84 -8.06
C ASN A 42 14.95 0.05 -7.61
N PHE A 43 13.88 -0.56 -7.09
CA PHE A 43 12.76 0.20 -6.53
C PHE A 43 13.18 0.98 -5.29
N LYS A 44 13.97 0.37 -4.40
CA LYS A 44 14.54 1.04 -3.23
C LYS A 44 15.36 2.27 -3.61
N GLU A 45 16.21 2.19 -4.64
CA GLU A 45 16.98 3.34 -5.13
C GLU A 45 16.08 4.51 -5.57
N MET A 46 14.88 4.24 -6.07
CA MET A 46 13.96 5.31 -6.47
C MET A 46 13.27 6.00 -5.29
N ILE A 47 13.04 5.29 -4.19
CA ILE A 47 12.18 5.74 -3.07
C ILE A 47 12.96 6.04 -1.79
N GLN A 48 14.25 5.69 -1.73
CA GLN A 48 15.06 5.95 -0.54
C GLN A 48 15.45 7.42 -0.41
N ILE A 49 15.67 7.89 0.82
CA ILE A 49 16.14 9.26 1.06
C ILE A 49 17.62 9.35 0.70
N TYR A 50 17.99 10.40 -0.02
CA TYR A 50 19.38 10.74 -0.34
C TYR A 50 19.80 12.03 0.36
N GLU A 51 21.03 12.05 0.84
CA GLU A 51 21.69 13.23 1.41
C GLU A 51 23.04 13.41 0.71
N ASN A 52 23.25 14.56 0.08
CA ASN A 52 24.45 14.87 -0.72
C ASN A 52 24.75 13.81 -1.80
N GLY A 53 23.72 13.33 -2.50
CA GLY A 53 23.84 12.35 -3.58
C GLY A 53 24.13 10.91 -3.12
N LYS A 54 24.15 10.64 -1.81
CA LYS A 54 24.34 9.29 -1.25
C LYS A 54 23.09 8.82 -0.50
N PRO A 55 22.77 7.52 -0.50
CA PRO A 55 21.68 6.98 0.30
C PRO A 55 21.88 7.31 1.78
N LYS A 56 20.88 7.91 2.43
CA LYS A 56 20.94 8.26 3.85
C LYS A 56 20.81 7.00 4.70
N PRO A 57 21.85 6.58 5.45
CA PRO A 57 21.75 5.42 6.31
C PRO A 57 20.79 5.68 7.47
N LEU A 58 20.22 4.62 8.04
CA LEU A 58 19.44 4.69 9.28
C LEU A 58 20.35 5.19 10.43
N SER A 59 19.82 6.06 11.29
CA SER A 59 20.54 6.46 12.50
C SER A 59 20.77 5.29 13.46
N MET A 60 21.69 5.47 14.41
CA MET A 60 21.98 4.46 15.43
C MET A 60 20.74 4.14 16.29
N LYS A 61 19.93 5.14 16.63
CA LYS A 61 18.69 4.94 17.40
C LYS A 61 17.66 4.12 16.62
N VAL A 62 17.44 4.41 15.34
CA VAL A 62 16.50 3.63 14.52
C VAL A 62 17.01 2.20 14.36
N LYS A 63 18.33 2.01 14.16
CA LYS A 63 18.94 0.67 14.09
C LYS A 63 18.78 -0.12 15.39
N SER A 64 18.97 0.50 16.56
CA SER A 64 18.77 -0.19 17.85
C SER A 64 17.31 -0.61 18.00
N LEU A 65 16.38 0.28 17.67
CA LEU A 65 14.95 -0.02 17.73
C LEU A 65 14.55 -1.18 16.80
N VAL A 66 15.07 -1.18 15.57
CA VAL A 66 14.87 -2.29 14.63
C VAL A 66 15.42 -3.59 15.20
N ASN A 67 16.61 -3.58 15.80
CA ASN A 67 17.20 -4.77 16.40
C ASN A 67 16.39 -5.31 17.59
N GLU A 68 15.85 -4.43 18.43
CA GLU A 68 14.94 -4.80 19.53
C GLU A 68 13.67 -5.48 18.99
N VAL A 69 13.01 -4.85 18.01
CA VAL A 69 11.80 -5.41 17.39
C VAL A 69 12.10 -6.75 16.71
N LEU A 70 13.24 -6.90 16.02
CA LEU A 70 13.65 -8.16 15.44
C LEU A 70 13.96 -9.23 16.49
N ALA A 71 14.49 -8.86 17.66
CA ALA A 71 14.73 -9.79 18.76
C ALA A 71 13.42 -10.34 19.33
N GLU A 72 12.43 -9.46 19.51
CA GLU A 72 11.09 -9.79 20.01
C GLU A 72 10.19 -10.47 18.95
N CYS A 73 10.58 -10.41 17.67
CA CYS A 73 9.86 -11.06 16.58
C CYS A 73 10.13 -12.57 16.53
N ASN A 74 9.05 -13.35 16.53
CA ASN A 74 9.06 -14.82 16.48
C ASN A 74 9.18 -15.42 15.06
N LEU A 75 9.44 -14.60 14.03
CA LEU A 75 9.59 -15.10 12.65
C LEU A 75 10.97 -15.75 12.46
N GLU A 76 10.99 -16.97 11.92
CA GLU A 76 12.22 -17.74 11.66
C GLU A 76 13.12 -17.04 10.63
N GLU A 77 12.53 -16.45 9.59
CA GLU A 77 13.25 -15.90 8.44
C GLU A 77 13.57 -14.40 8.55
N LYS A 78 13.56 -13.85 9.77
CA LYS A 78 13.81 -12.42 10.04
C LYS A 78 15.15 -11.89 9.52
N LYS A 79 16.14 -12.76 9.28
CA LYS A 79 17.45 -12.41 8.70
C LYS A 79 17.38 -11.93 7.25
N LYS A 80 16.29 -12.21 6.53
CA LYS A 80 16.08 -11.78 5.14
C LYS A 80 15.45 -10.38 5.02
N LEU A 81 15.22 -9.71 6.16
CA LEU A 81 14.67 -8.36 6.20
C LEU A 81 15.77 -7.30 6.05
N LYS A 82 15.53 -6.32 5.18
CA LYS A 82 16.38 -5.14 5.01
C LYS A 82 15.59 -3.88 5.35
N PHE A 83 16.25 -2.93 6.01
CA PHE A 83 15.62 -1.68 6.42
C PHE A 83 16.36 -0.49 5.78
N PHE A 84 15.62 0.52 5.34
CA PHE A 84 16.18 1.72 4.72
C PHE A 84 15.28 2.94 4.98
N ASN A 85 15.81 4.15 4.80
CA ASN A 85 15.02 5.38 4.92
C ASN A 85 14.18 5.61 3.66
N VAL A 86 12.86 5.77 3.78
CA VAL A 86 11.94 5.99 2.65
C VAL A 86 11.44 7.43 2.60
N ILE A 87 11.25 7.94 1.39
CA ILE A 87 10.60 9.22 1.13
C ILE A 87 9.11 9.08 1.44
N GLY A 88 8.56 10.04 2.18
CA GLY A 88 7.14 10.09 2.53
C GLY A 88 6.89 9.95 4.03
N HIS A 89 5.63 9.82 4.40
CA HIS A 89 5.15 9.74 5.78
C HIS A 89 4.55 8.38 6.15
N ASP A 90 4.44 7.46 5.20
CA ASP A 90 3.98 6.11 5.47
C ASP A 90 5.18 5.16 5.57
N LEU A 91 5.05 4.14 6.41
CA LEU A 91 5.91 2.97 6.32
C LEU A 91 5.66 2.25 5.00
N TYR A 92 6.73 1.73 4.40
CA TYR A 92 6.67 1.01 3.15
C TYR A 92 7.21 -0.40 3.32
N HIS A 93 6.63 -1.38 2.63
CA HIS A 93 7.22 -2.70 2.52
C HIS A 93 7.12 -3.24 1.09
N THR A 94 8.05 -4.12 0.73
CA THR A 94 8.02 -4.89 -0.52
C THR A 94 8.64 -6.27 -0.30
N GLY A 95 8.16 -7.25 -1.06
CA GLY A 95 8.62 -8.63 -0.95
C GLY A 95 7.99 -9.42 0.19
N GLY A 96 8.64 -10.52 0.56
CA GLY A 96 8.20 -11.33 1.69
C GLY A 96 9.34 -12.09 2.34
N THR A 97 9.27 -12.32 3.66
CA THR A 97 10.29 -13.10 4.37
C THR A 97 10.43 -14.49 3.76
N ASN A 98 9.29 -15.11 3.45
CA ASN A 98 9.15 -16.47 2.89
C ASN A 98 9.58 -16.60 1.41
N SER A 99 10.26 -15.59 0.88
CA SER A 99 10.75 -15.50 -0.50
C SER A 99 12.26 -15.72 -0.55
N PRO A 100 12.81 -16.25 -1.66
CA PRO A 100 14.26 -16.30 -1.85
C PRO A 100 14.91 -14.92 -1.92
N TRP A 101 14.16 -13.87 -2.32
CA TRP A 101 14.67 -12.50 -2.41
C TRP A 101 14.61 -11.74 -1.08
N GLY A 102 13.86 -12.26 -0.10
CA GLY A 102 13.59 -11.57 1.15
C GLY A 102 12.61 -10.39 0.99
N ALA A 103 12.65 -9.49 1.97
CA ALA A 103 11.77 -8.33 2.04
C ALA A 103 12.51 -7.07 2.49
N MET A 104 11.97 -5.92 2.11
CA MET A 104 12.51 -4.61 2.49
C MET A 104 11.44 -3.75 3.14
N ILE A 105 11.82 -3.04 4.20
CA ILE A 105 10.96 -2.11 4.92
C ILE A 105 11.58 -0.71 4.85
N GLY A 106 10.81 0.21 4.29
CA GLY A 106 11.11 1.64 4.24
C GLY A 106 10.59 2.34 5.50
N ILE A 107 11.51 2.96 6.23
CA ILE A 107 11.24 3.68 7.48
C ILE A 107 11.18 5.18 7.15
N PRO A 108 10.07 5.87 7.47
CA PRO A 108 9.93 7.29 7.19
C PRO A 108 10.77 8.14 8.16
N PHE A 109 11.06 9.37 7.75
CA PHE A 109 12.00 10.26 8.46
C PHE A 109 11.63 10.57 9.91
N PHE A 110 10.35 10.51 10.30
CA PHE A 110 9.91 10.83 11.67
C PHE A 110 10.22 9.74 12.70
N PHE A 111 10.73 8.58 12.25
CA PHE A 111 11.32 7.60 13.16
C PHE A 111 12.65 8.09 13.73
N GLU A 112 13.30 9.05 13.08
CA GLU A 112 14.50 9.69 13.57
C GLU A 112 14.24 10.53 14.83
N GLU A 113 15.31 10.95 15.49
CA GLU A 113 15.20 11.85 16.64
C GLU A 113 14.70 13.23 16.21
N PRO A 114 13.82 13.89 17.00
CA PRO A 114 13.32 15.22 16.70
C PRO A 114 14.43 16.24 16.39
N ASN A 115 15.56 16.16 17.10
CA ASN A 115 16.71 17.06 16.90
C ASN A 115 17.40 16.89 15.53
N ASN A 116 17.31 15.69 14.94
CA ASN A 116 17.88 15.39 13.63
C ASN A 116 16.91 15.69 12.49
N ILE A 117 15.63 15.93 12.80
CA ILE A 117 14.63 16.31 11.83
C ILE A 117 14.63 17.84 11.72
N ARG A 118 15.18 18.34 10.61
CA ARG A 118 15.05 19.75 10.25
C ARG A 118 13.64 20.00 9.74
N PHE A 119 12.68 20.12 10.66
CA PHE A 119 11.27 20.36 10.33
C PHE A 119 11.07 21.62 9.48
N SER A 120 11.93 22.64 9.64
CA SER A 120 11.96 23.84 8.78
C SER A 120 12.21 23.55 7.30
N ASN A 121 12.83 22.41 6.97
CA ASN A 121 13.10 21.99 5.60
C ASN A 121 12.00 21.07 5.02
N LEU A 122 10.98 20.72 5.82
CA LEU A 122 9.86 19.95 5.29
C LEU A 122 9.11 20.80 4.28
N ARG A 123 8.87 20.22 3.11
CA ARG A 123 8.08 20.83 2.05
C ARG A 123 6.78 20.08 1.95
N ILE A 124 5.67 20.80 2.07
CA ILE A 124 4.36 20.26 1.79
C ILE A 124 4.07 20.52 0.31
N GLU A 125 3.65 19.49 -0.41
CA GLU A 125 3.38 19.61 -1.84
C GLU A 125 2.30 20.66 -2.10
N GLY A 126 2.66 21.73 -2.82
CA GLY A 126 1.76 22.86 -3.10
C GLY A 126 1.91 24.05 -2.17
N HIS A 127 2.82 24.01 -1.19
CA HIS A 127 3.18 25.16 -0.37
C HIS A 127 4.68 25.46 -0.47
N GLU A 128 5.02 26.71 -0.81
CA GLU A 128 6.41 27.16 -0.87
C GLU A 128 6.98 27.46 0.52
N ASN A 129 6.16 28.00 1.43
CA ASN A 129 6.49 28.26 2.82
C ASN A 129 5.32 27.87 3.72
N VAL A 130 5.59 27.06 4.74
CA VAL A 130 4.65 26.75 5.83
C VAL A 130 5.19 27.43 7.07
N ASP A 131 4.36 28.23 7.73
CA ASP A 131 4.74 28.75 9.05
C ASP A 131 4.62 27.61 10.08
N TRP A 132 5.77 27.01 10.39
CA TRP A 132 5.84 25.88 11.32
C TRP A 132 5.49 26.24 12.76
N ILE A 133 5.49 27.54 13.11
CA ILE A 133 5.20 28.01 14.47
C ILE A 133 3.69 28.15 14.66
N VAL A 134 2.99 28.67 13.66
CA VAL A 134 1.55 28.96 13.75
C VAL A 134 0.71 27.82 13.19
N ASP A 135 1.02 27.36 11.97
CA ASP A 135 0.18 26.41 11.24
C ASP A 135 0.70 24.97 11.35
N GLY A 136 2.02 24.80 11.50
CA GLY A 136 2.67 23.48 11.47
C GLY A 136 2.67 22.73 12.80
N GLN A 137 2.28 23.35 13.92
CA GLN A 137 2.48 22.78 15.27
C GLN A 137 1.76 21.45 15.47
N ASP A 138 0.54 21.31 14.95
CA ASP A 138 -0.23 20.06 15.03
C ASP A 138 0.40 18.94 14.19
N LEU A 139 0.98 19.29 13.03
CA LEU A 139 1.72 18.34 12.21
C LEU A 139 3.03 17.91 12.88
N LEU A 140 3.72 18.82 13.56
CA LEU A 140 4.94 18.51 14.33
C LEU A 140 4.63 17.57 15.50
N ASP A 141 3.55 17.83 16.23
CA ASP A 141 3.09 16.93 17.29
C ASP A 141 2.72 15.56 16.73
N ALA A 142 2.03 15.51 15.59
CA ALA A 142 1.64 14.25 14.94
C ALA A 142 2.84 13.41 14.48
N LEU A 143 3.91 14.05 13.99
CA LEU A 143 5.14 13.38 13.58
C LEU A 143 6.01 12.93 14.77
N THR A 144 5.79 13.51 15.94
CA THR A 144 6.52 13.16 17.15
C THR A 144 5.82 11.99 17.85
N ILE A 145 6.33 10.78 17.61
CA ILE A 145 5.78 9.54 18.16
C ILE A 145 6.75 8.87 19.14
N SER A 146 6.23 8.18 20.14
CA SER A 146 7.02 7.45 21.13
C SER A 146 7.74 6.24 20.53
N ASP A 147 8.78 5.76 21.23
CA ASP A 147 9.50 4.56 20.80
C ASP A 147 8.58 3.32 20.82
N LYS A 148 7.56 3.26 21.70
CA LYS A 148 6.54 2.20 21.71
C LYS A 148 5.70 2.20 20.43
N ALA A 149 5.27 3.38 19.99
CA ALA A 149 4.52 3.55 18.74
C ALA A 149 5.37 3.17 17.52
N LYS A 150 6.65 3.54 17.53
CA LYS A 150 7.61 3.13 16.50
C LYS A 150 7.81 1.60 16.48
N LYS A 151 7.95 0.95 17.63
CA LYS A 151 8.04 -0.53 17.74
C LYS A 151 6.81 -1.20 17.13
N PHE A 152 5.61 -0.76 17.49
CA PHE A 152 4.37 -1.26 16.91
C PHE A 152 4.34 -1.12 15.38
N GLY A 153 4.66 0.08 14.87
CA GLY A 153 4.71 0.35 13.44
C GLY A 153 5.66 -0.62 12.72
N LEU A 154 6.88 -0.79 13.23
CA LEU A 154 7.86 -1.73 12.65
C LEU A 154 7.38 -3.18 12.70
N MET A 155 6.87 -3.64 13.84
CA MET A 155 6.41 -5.03 14.00
C MET A 155 5.25 -5.35 13.05
N ARG A 156 4.31 -4.42 12.87
CA ARG A 156 3.22 -4.55 11.91
C ARG A 156 3.73 -4.70 10.47
N GLU A 157 4.71 -3.91 10.07
CA GLU A 157 5.28 -4.00 8.72
C GLU A 157 6.09 -5.27 8.51
N ILE A 158 6.80 -5.73 9.56
CA ILE A 158 7.50 -7.02 9.53
C ILE A 158 6.51 -8.15 9.28
N PHE A 159 5.36 -8.17 9.95
CA PHE A 159 4.31 -9.16 9.67
C PHE A 159 3.68 -8.99 8.29
N SER A 160 3.60 -7.76 7.79
CA SER A 160 3.08 -7.45 6.45
C SER A 160 4.01 -7.91 5.31
N CYS A 161 5.28 -8.19 5.61
CA CYS A 161 6.25 -8.74 4.65
C CYS A 161 6.00 -10.23 4.37
N ASN A 162 4.86 -10.54 3.75
CA ASN A 162 4.46 -11.90 3.40
C ASN A 162 4.29 -12.04 1.88
N ILE A 163 5.02 -12.97 1.27
CA ILE A 163 4.95 -13.18 -0.19
C ILE A 163 3.58 -13.71 -0.63
N TRP A 164 2.85 -14.39 0.26
CA TRP A 164 1.51 -14.91 -0.05
C TRP A 164 0.51 -13.80 -0.32
N ASP A 165 0.61 -12.65 0.36
CA ASP A 165 -0.23 -11.49 0.13
C ASP A 165 0.00 -10.90 -1.28
N VAL A 166 1.25 -10.96 -1.76
CA VAL A 166 1.60 -10.61 -3.14
C VAL A 166 0.99 -11.64 -4.10
N MET A 167 1.08 -12.93 -3.80
CA MET A 167 0.52 -14.00 -4.65
C MET A 167 -1.00 -13.90 -4.74
N ASP A 168 -1.70 -13.60 -3.65
CA ASP A 168 -3.14 -13.40 -3.62
C ASP A 168 -3.53 -12.21 -4.51
N ASN A 169 -2.81 -11.09 -4.39
CA ASN A 169 -3.05 -9.94 -5.27
C ASN A 169 -2.81 -10.28 -6.75
N ILE A 170 -1.78 -11.07 -7.06
CA ILE A 170 -1.54 -11.55 -8.43
C ILE A 170 -2.69 -12.45 -8.90
N ALA A 171 -3.11 -13.42 -8.10
CA ALA A 171 -4.17 -14.36 -8.45
C ALA A 171 -5.49 -13.62 -8.73
N ILE A 172 -5.87 -12.67 -7.87
CA ILE A 172 -7.06 -11.83 -8.06
C ILE A 172 -6.92 -10.96 -9.30
N SER A 173 -5.75 -10.32 -9.51
CA SER A 173 -5.51 -9.47 -10.68
C SER A 173 -5.63 -10.28 -11.98
N VAL A 174 -4.93 -11.42 -12.07
CA VAL A 174 -4.97 -12.29 -13.24
C VAL A 174 -6.39 -12.80 -13.47
N GLY A 175 -7.06 -13.32 -12.44
CA GLY A 175 -8.44 -13.80 -12.55
C GLY A 175 -9.39 -12.74 -13.11
N CYS A 176 -9.36 -11.52 -12.54
CA CYS A 176 -10.31 -10.46 -12.89
C CYS A 176 -10.04 -9.81 -14.25
N PHE A 177 -8.79 -9.74 -14.72
CA PHE A 177 -8.46 -9.15 -16.02
C PHE A 177 -8.36 -10.18 -17.15
N PHE A 178 -8.04 -11.44 -16.85
CA PHE A 178 -7.96 -12.50 -17.85
C PHE A 178 -9.35 -13.07 -18.19
N PHE A 179 -10.23 -13.23 -17.20
CA PHE A 179 -11.57 -13.80 -17.39
C PHE A 179 -12.43 -13.03 -18.42
N PRO A 180 -12.51 -11.68 -18.40
CA PRO A 180 -13.20 -10.93 -19.44
C PRO A 180 -12.67 -11.23 -20.85
N GLY A 181 -11.36 -11.36 -21.03
CA GLY A 181 -10.73 -11.68 -22.31
C GLY A 181 -11.12 -13.08 -22.82
N VAL A 182 -11.13 -14.07 -21.94
CA VAL A 182 -11.58 -15.44 -22.27
C VAL A 182 -13.07 -15.47 -22.58
N PHE A 183 -13.89 -14.77 -21.79
CA PHE A 183 -15.33 -14.67 -21.97
C PHE A 183 -15.69 -14.06 -23.32
N ILE A 184 -15.13 -12.89 -23.64
CA ILE A 184 -15.26 -12.22 -24.94
C ILE A 184 -14.88 -13.17 -26.09
N ARG A 185 -13.77 -13.89 -25.94
CA ARG A 185 -13.30 -14.84 -26.95
C ARG A 185 -14.29 -15.98 -27.14
N SER A 186 -14.79 -16.56 -26.07
CA SER A 186 -15.75 -17.68 -26.11
C SER A 186 -17.05 -17.26 -26.81
N MET A 187 -17.57 -16.08 -26.48
CA MET A 187 -18.76 -15.53 -27.16
C MET A 187 -18.54 -15.32 -28.66
N ASN A 188 -17.38 -14.77 -29.03
CA ASN A 188 -17.04 -14.55 -30.44
C ASN A 188 -16.82 -15.84 -31.22
N ALA A 189 -16.19 -16.85 -30.62
CA ALA A 189 -15.95 -18.13 -31.27
C ALA A 189 -17.24 -18.92 -31.51
N ARG A 190 -18.21 -18.85 -30.57
CA ARG A 190 -19.46 -19.62 -30.66
C ARG A 190 -20.52 -18.97 -31.53
N ARG A 191 -20.62 -17.63 -31.54
CA ARG A 191 -21.76 -16.93 -32.16
C ARG A 191 -21.39 -15.86 -33.19
N ASP A 192 -20.09 -15.66 -33.46
CA ASP A 192 -19.58 -14.53 -34.24
C ASP A 192 -20.21 -13.19 -33.82
N PHE A 193 -20.48 -13.07 -32.51
CA PHE A 193 -21.32 -12.02 -31.95
C PHE A 193 -20.77 -10.62 -32.25
N LEU A 194 -19.46 -10.43 -32.09
CA LEU A 194 -18.81 -9.13 -32.34
C LEU A 194 -18.30 -8.97 -33.77
N GLY A 195 -18.41 -9.99 -34.63
CA GLY A 195 -18.03 -9.90 -36.05
C GLY A 195 -19.06 -9.15 -36.89
N LYS A 196 -20.34 -9.25 -36.50
CA LYS A 196 -21.49 -8.70 -37.22
C LYS A 196 -21.91 -7.30 -36.76
N VAL A 197 -21.37 -6.82 -35.64
CA VAL A 197 -21.76 -5.53 -35.04
C VAL A 197 -20.81 -4.40 -35.44
N PRO A 198 -21.32 -3.16 -35.55
CA PRO A 198 -20.50 -1.97 -35.77
C PRO A 198 -19.38 -1.82 -34.73
N PHE A 199 -18.24 -1.28 -35.17
CA PHE A 199 -17.03 -1.10 -34.35
C PHE A 199 -17.26 -0.38 -33.01
N ARG A 200 -18.14 0.64 -32.99
CA ARG A 200 -18.46 1.39 -31.77
C ARG A 200 -19.07 0.49 -30.69
N ILE A 201 -20.02 -0.37 -31.08
CA ILE A 201 -20.68 -1.32 -30.18
C ILE A 201 -19.66 -2.33 -29.64
N ARG A 202 -18.73 -2.78 -30.50
CA ARG A 202 -17.65 -3.69 -30.09
C ARG A 202 -16.72 -3.07 -29.03
N ILE A 203 -16.32 -1.80 -29.20
CA ILE A 203 -15.54 -1.08 -28.19
C ILE A 203 -16.34 -0.94 -26.89
N SER A 204 -17.59 -0.49 -26.96
CA SER A 204 -18.45 -0.34 -25.78
C SER A 204 -18.59 -1.64 -25.00
N PHE A 205 -18.74 -2.77 -25.71
CA PHE A 205 -18.82 -4.08 -25.08
C PHE A 205 -17.51 -4.49 -24.40
N TYR A 206 -16.35 -4.26 -25.05
CA TYR A 206 -15.05 -4.50 -24.41
C TYR A 206 -14.86 -3.64 -23.16
N PHE A 207 -15.21 -2.36 -23.24
CA PHE A 207 -15.15 -1.46 -22.09
C PHE A 207 -16.05 -1.95 -20.96
N LEU A 208 -17.25 -2.43 -21.27
CA LEU A 208 -18.17 -2.98 -20.28
C LEU A 208 -17.63 -4.27 -19.62
N CYS A 209 -17.10 -5.21 -20.41
CA CYS A 209 -16.53 -6.45 -19.86
C CYS A 209 -15.28 -6.21 -19.01
N TYR A 210 -14.35 -5.37 -19.47
CA TYR A 210 -13.15 -5.04 -18.69
C TYR A 210 -13.45 -4.10 -17.52
N GLY A 211 -14.42 -3.20 -17.66
CA GLY A 211 -14.95 -2.38 -16.57
C GLY A 211 -15.56 -3.25 -15.47
N PHE A 212 -16.34 -4.26 -15.84
CA PHE A 212 -16.84 -5.26 -14.89
C PHE A 212 -15.70 -6.02 -14.21
N GLY A 213 -14.69 -6.47 -14.98
CA GLY A 213 -13.48 -7.11 -14.42
C GLY A 213 -12.76 -6.21 -13.42
N TYR A 214 -12.63 -4.91 -13.71
CA TYR A 214 -12.04 -3.92 -12.80
C TYR A 214 -12.86 -3.74 -11.51
N VAL A 215 -14.19 -3.62 -11.62
CA VAL A 215 -15.07 -3.51 -10.45
C VAL A 215 -14.95 -4.78 -9.59
N LEU A 216 -14.98 -5.97 -10.20
CA LEU A 216 -14.81 -7.24 -9.51
C LEU A 216 -13.44 -7.33 -8.81
N TYR A 217 -12.37 -6.91 -9.50
CA TYR A 217 -11.03 -6.82 -8.93
C TYR A 217 -11.01 -6.00 -7.65
N ARG A 218 -11.60 -4.81 -7.68
CA ARG A 218 -11.67 -3.94 -6.50
C ARG A 218 -12.53 -4.53 -5.39
N CYS A 219 -13.69 -5.10 -5.72
CA CYS A 219 -14.58 -5.77 -4.76
C CYS A 219 -13.93 -6.97 -4.05
N LEU A 220 -12.99 -7.66 -4.70
CA LEU A 220 -12.26 -8.77 -4.08
C LEU A 220 -11.01 -8.30 -3.35
N LYS A 221 -10.23 -7.40 -3.94
CA LYS A 221 -8.95 -6.95 -3.42
C LYS A 221 -9.08 -6.08 -2.17
N ASP A 222 -10.01 -5.12 -2.17
CA ASP A 222 -10.10 -4.14 -1.09
C ASP A 222 -10.50 -4.79 0.25
N PRO A 223 -11.50 -5.69 0.32
CA PRO A 223 -11.79 -6.43 1.55
C PRO A 223 -10.64 -7.34 2.00
N LEU A 224 -9.94 -7.98 1.06
CA LEU A 224 -8.77 -8.82 1.42
C LEU A 224 -7.66 -7.98 2.05
N LYS A 225 -7.41 -6.78 1.53
CA LYS A 225 -6.49 -5.81 2.15
C LYS A 225 -6.94 -5.37 3.53
N HIS A 226 -8.23 -5.22 3.76
CA HIS A 226 -8.75 -4.89 5.08
C HIS A 226 -8.51 -6.03 6.07
N ILE A 227 -8.79 -7.27 5.66
CA ILE A 227 -8.60 -8.46 6.51
C ILE A 227 -7.12 -8.66 6.86
N THR A 228 -6.23 -8.52 5.88
CA THR A 228 -4.77 -8.64 6.09
C THR A 228 -4.25 -7.51 6.99
N ALA A 229 -4.67 -6.26 6.77
CA ALA A 229 -4.31 -5.15 7.64
C ALA A 229 -4.78 -5.36 9.10
N GLU A 230 -6.03 -5.79 9.32
CA GLU A 230 -6.54 -6.09 10.66
C GLU A 230 -5.76 -7.25 11.31
N LYS A 231 -5.42 -8.29 10.53
CA LYS A 231 -4.63 -9.43 11.00
C LYS A 231 -3.26 -8.98 11.48
N TYR A 232 -2.54 -8.15 10.71
CA TYR A 232 -1.20 -7.71 11.07
C TYR A 232 -1.19 -6.73 12.24
N ASP A 233 -2.20 -5.88 12.37
CA ASP A 233 -2.39 -5.04 13.57
C ASP A 233 -2.58 -5.88 14.82
N LYS A 234 -3.44 -6.91 14.74
CA LYS A 234 -3.69 -7.83 15.85
C LYS A 234 -2.43 -8.60 16.22
N MET A 235 -1.69 -9.10 15.24
CA MET A 235 -0.44 -9.83 15.47
C MET A 235 0.62 -8.94 16.12
N ALA A 236 0.80 -7.71 15.65
CA ALA A 236 1.75 -6.76 16.24
C ALA A 236 1.36 -6.39 17.67
N ALA A 237 0.07 -6.11 17.91
CA ALA A 237 -0.42 -5.76 19.25
C ALA A 237 -0.33 -6.94 20.23
N ALA A 238 -0.50 -8.18 19.75
CA ALA A 238 -0.47 -9.38 20.59
C ALA A 238 0.94 -9.77 21.08
N ILE A 239 2.01 -9.10 20.61
CA ILE A 239 3.37 -9.31 21.13
C ILE A 239 3.47 -8.93 22.61
N GLY A 240 2.75 -7.89 23.03
CA GLY A 240 2.69 -7.49 24.44
C GLY A 240 1.96 -6.17 24.67
N PRO A 241 1.71 -5.82 25.95
CA PRO A 241 0.94 -4.63 26.32
C PRO A 241 1.61 -3.32 25.85
N GLU A 242 2.94 -3.30 25.76
CA GLU A 242 3.70 -2.16 25.23
C GLU A 242 3.39 -1.91 23.75
N TYR A 243 3.26 -2.98 22.95
CA TYR A 243 2.91 -2.90 21.54
C TYR A 243 1.46 -2.45 21.33
N LEU A 244 0.55 -2.94 22.18
CA LEU A 244 -0.84 -2.54 22.13
C LEU A 244 -1.01 -1.05 22.42
N ASP A 245 -0.34 -0.55 23.47
CA ASP A 245 -0.33 0.88 23.80
C ASP A 245 0.34 1.72 22.71
N GLY A 246 1.48 1.24 22.21
CA GLY A 246 2.19 1.84 21.08
C GLY A 246 1.31 1.93 19.83
N GLY A 247 0.53 0.89 19.52
CA GLY A 247 -0.36 0.90 18.36
C GLY A 247 -1.53 1.87 18.48
N ILE A 248 -2.09 2.02 19.69
CA ILE A 248 -3.12 3.03 19.95
C ILE A 248 -2.54 4.44 19.73
N GLU A 249 -1.35 4.72 20.25
CA GLU A 249 -0.67 5.99 20.02
C GLU A 249 -0.35 6.21 18.54
N PHE A 250 0.21 5.19 17.87
CA PHE A 250 0.56 5.22 16.46
C PHE A 250 -0.63 5.66 15.59
N TYR A 251 -1.80 5.04 15.76
CA TYR A 251 -2.98 5.42 14.98
C TYR A 251 -3.58 6.77 15.38
N LYS A 252 -3.53 7.16 16.66
CA LYS A 252 -3.95 8.52 17.06
C LYS A 252 -3.09 9.59 16.38
N LYS A 253 -1.77 9.38 16.35
CA LYS A 253 -0.82 10.29 15.72
C LYS A 253 -0.96 10.32 14.19
N ALA A 254 -1.18 9.18 13.55
CA ALA A 254 -1.50 9.12 12.11
C ALA A 254 -2.83 9.84 11.77
N ILE A 255 -3.86 9.73 12.61
CA ILE A 255 -5.12 10.48 12.43
C ILE A 255 -4.88 11.99 12.61
N LEU A 256 -4.14 12.39 13.63
CA LEU A 256 -3.78 13.79 13.87
C LEU A 256 -3.00 14.37 12.68
N GLN A 257 -2.06 13.60 12.14
CA GLN A 257 -1.30 13.97 10.94
C GLN A 257 -2.22 14.25 9.75
N ASN A 258 -3.17 13.36 9.47
CA ASN A 258 -4.11 13.54 8.37
C ASN A 258 -5.01 14.76 8.57
N LYS A 259 -5.42 15.06 9.80
CA LYS A 259 -6.20 16.26 10.13
C LYS A 259 -5.38 17.53 9.93
N ALA A 260 -4.14 17.56 10.41
CA ALA A 260 -3.23 18.69 10.21
C ALA A 260 -2.96 18.91 8.71
N LEU A 261 -2.71 17.84 7.95
CA LEU A 261 -2.54 17.94 6.50
C LEU A 261 -3.81 18.40 5.78
N ARG A 262 -4.99 17.99 6.26
CA ARG A 262 -6.28 18.46 5.72
C ARG A 262 -6.40 19.97 5.84
N GLU A 263 -6.05 20.54 6.99
CA GLU A 263 -6.12 21.97 7.26
C GLU A 263 -5.05 22.74 6.49
N LEU A 264 -3.80 22.28 6.56
CA LEU A 264 -2.67 22.90 5.87
C LEU A 264 -2.83 22.97 4.35
N LEU A 265 -3.40 21.94 3.73
CA LEU A 265 -3.62 21.89 2.27
C LEU A 265 -4.93 22.55 1.81
N GLY A 266 -5.73 23.10 2.73
CA GLY A 266 -7.01 23.74 2.43
C GLY A 266 -7.93 22.89 1.54
N PRO A 267 -8.49 23.43 0.43
CA PRO A 267 -9.41 22.69 -0.45
C PRO A 267 -8.86 21.39 -1.04
N ARG A 268 -7.52 21.28 -1.20
CA ARG A 268 -6.88 20.04 -1.66
C ARG A 268 -6.89 19.00 -0.53
N GLY A 269 -6.58 19.43 0.70
CA GLY A 269 -6.64 18.61 1.90
C GLY A 269 -8.02 18.03 2.15
N GLU A 270 -9.08 18.84 2.00
CA GLU A 270 -10.47 18.38 2.18
C GLU A 270 -10.89 17.27 1.21
N LYS A 271 -10.29 17.25 0.00
CA LYS A 271 -10.51 16.17 -0.96
C LYS A 271 -9.75 14.91 -0.61
N LEU A 272 -8.61 15.02 0.07
CA LEU A 272 -7.75 13.90 0.45
C LEU A 272 -8.19 13.25 1.77
N TYR A 273 -8.67 14.05 2.73
CA TYR A 273 -8.97 13.61 4.08
C TYR A 273 -10.35 14.08 4.57
N ASP A 274 -11.06 13.18 5.25
CA ASP A 274 -12.30 13.52 5.96
C ASP A 274 -12.01 14.28 7.27
N LYS A 275 -13.07 14.77 7.93
CA LYS A 275 -12.96 15.48 9.22
C LYS A 275 -12.48 14.56 10.37
N ASP A 276 -12.58 13.25 10.18
CA ASP A 276 -12.19 12.23 11.15
C ASP A 276 -10.73 11.77 10.97
N GLY A 277 -10.05 12.24 9.93
CA GLY A 277 -8.66 11.92 9.60
C GLY A 277 -8.48 10.63 8.78
N ASN A 278 -9.54 10.09 8.17
CA ASN A 278 -9.42 9.02 7.18
C ASN A 278 -9.18 9.58 5.79
N GLU A 279 -8.55 8.77 4.93
CA GLU A 279 -8.38 9.08 3.52
C GLU A 279 -9.72 8.98 2.76
N ASN A 280 -10.01 9.96 1.92
CA ASN A 280 -11.19 9.98 1.06
C ASN A 280 -10.92 9.24 -0.26
N TYR A 281 -11.85 8.38 -0.66
CA TYR A 281 -11.78 7.63 -1.91
C TYR A 281 -13.07 7.78 -2.72
N PHE A 282 -12.96 7.79 -4.05
CA PHE A 282 -14.09 8.09 -4.94
C PHE A 282 -15.12 6.95 -5.08
N LEU A 283 -14.68 5.69 -5.11
CA LEU A 283 -15.59 4.54 -5.35
C LEU A 283 -15.44 3.44 -4.30
N LEU A 284 -14.20 3.05 -3.98
CA LEU A 284 -13.89 1.94 -3.08
C LEU A 284 -12.66 2.30 -2.25
N ALA A 285 -12.69 1.92 -0.96
CA ALA A 285 -11.61 2.21 -0.02
C ALA A 285 -10.52 1.13 -0.10
N PRO A 286 -9.34 1.41 -0.71
CA PRO A 286 -8.25 0.45 -0.84
C PRO A 286 -7.50 0.17 0.47
N LYS A 287 -7.63 1.06 1.46
CA LYS A 287 -7.02 0.94 2.78
C LYS A 287 -8.12 0.92 3.83
N LEU A 288 -7.89 0.14 4.87
CA LEU A 288 -8.72 0.12 6.05
C LEU A 288 -8.66 1.50 6.73
N PRO A 289 -9.80 2.17 6.98
CA PRO A 289 -9.81 3.48 7.61
C PRO A 289 -9.05 3.48 8.94
N LEU A 290 -8.21 4.50 9.16
CA LEU A 290 -7.37 4.61 10.35
C LEU A 290 -8.20 4.56 11.63
N ARG A 291 -9.39 5.18 11.61
CA ARG A 291 -10.29 5.15 12.77
C ARG A 291 -10.71 3.73 13.16
N LYS A 292 -11.01 2.88 12.17
CA LYS A 292 -11.38 1.48 12.41
C LYS A 292 -10.21 0.68 12.98
N ARG A 293 -8.98 0.97 12.55
CA ARG A 293 -7.75 0.35 13.09
C ARG A 293 -7.53 0.75 14.55
N LEU A 294 -7.74 2.04 14.88
CA LEU A 294 -7.67 2.53 16.24
C LEU A 294 -8.72 1.87 17.15
N GLU A 295 -9.97 1.80 16.69
CA GLU A 295 -11.06 1.16 17.45
C GLU A 295 -10.80 -0.33 17.71
N LEU A 296 -10.23 -1.03 16.73
CA LEU A 296 -9.83 -2.42 16.87
C LEU A 296 -8.84 -2.60 18.03
N LEU A 297 -7.78 -1.79 18.11
CA LEU A 297 -6.80 -1.89 19.20
C LEU A 297 -7.38 -1.45 20.55
N GLN A 298 -8.22 -0.41 20.58
CA GLN A 298 -8.90 0.00 21.81
C GLN A 298 -9.82 -1.10 22.36
N ASN A 299 -10.50 -1.84 21.47
CA ASN A 299 -11.34 -2.97 21.85
C ASN A 299 -10.53 -4.16 22.35
N MET A 300 -9.35 -4.42 21.78
CA MET A 300 -8.40 -5.41 22.30
C MET A 300 -7.98 -5.05 23.73
N LYS A 301 -7.57 -3.80 23.97
CA LYS A 301 -7.16 -3.31 25.31
C LYS A 301 -8.28 -3.44 26.35
N LYS A 302 -9.52 -3.10 25.98
CA LYS A 302 -10.69 -3.29 26.86
C LYS A 302 -10.94 -4.75 27.20
N THR A 303 -10.70 -5.67 26.26
CA THR A 303 -10.87 -7.10 26.48
C THR A 303 -9.80 -7.63 27.44
N GLU A 304 -8.53 -7.26 27.25
CA GLU A 304 -7.44 -7.62 28.15
C GLU A 304 -7.70 -7.16 29.59
N MET A 305 -8.15 -5.91 29.77
CA MET A 305 -8.49 -5.37 31.09
C MET A 305 -9.62 -6.13 31.80
N LYS A 306 -10.53 -6.78 31.06
CA LYS A 306 -11.61 -7.59 31.64
C LYS A 306 -11.15 -9.00 32.03
N THR A 307 -10.06 -9.49 31.43
CA THR A 307 -9.54 -10.85 31.66
C THR A 307 -8.49 -10.93 32.76
N VAL A 308 -7.97 -9.79 33.25
CA VAL A 308 -7.08 -9.77 34.42
C VAL A 308 -7.95 -9.92 35.69
N PRO A 309 -7.86 -11.03 36.44
CA PRO A 309 -8.57 -11.15 37.71
C PRO A 309 -8.08 -10.08 38.68
N ALA A 310 -9.03 -9.48 39.40
CA ALA A 310 -8.79 -8.45 40.42
C ALA A 310 -7.87 -8.94 41.55
#